data_AF-A0A914MF69-F1
#
_entry.id   AF-A0A914MF69-F1
#
_cell.length_a   1.000
_cell.length_b   1.000
_cell.length_c   1.000
_cell.angle_alpha   90.00
_cell.angle_beta   90.00
_cell.angle_gamma   90.00
#
_symmetry.space_group_name_H-M   'P 1'
#
loop_
_entity.id
_entity.type
_entity.pdbx_description
1 polymer ?
#
loop_
_entity_poly.entity_id
_entity_poly.type
_entity_poly.pdbx_seq_one_letter_code
_entity_poly.pdbx_strand_id
1 'polypeptide(L)'
;MVKLFGKRKKLSGIKKAQFDFKRKLHRLVSGVVFLKSGGKRKHHCGYCGVRVRARHLQHVYNHIAKPLWKCSLCDLGCNNKDFVGLHCKQEHQNQDKSVYDNRWRHLVQIKEVIKVCFRDLYKEPARVPTVGDILELKRAHFDTMSKLLEEDKNKIVARAERKNQK
;
A
#
# COMPACT_ATOMS: atom_id res chain seq x y z
N MET A 1 8.15 2.96 -41.60
CA MET A 1 7.13 3.29 -40.57
C MET A 1 7.70 3.02 -39.18
N VAL A 2 8.07 4.06 -38.44
CA VAL A 2 8.63 3.90 -37.08
C VAL A 2 7.49 3.69 -36.08
N LYS A 3 7.39 2.49 -35.50
CA LYS A 3 6.47 2.24 -34.37
C LYS A 3 6.96 3.09 -33.19
N LEU A 4 6.18 4.11 -32.79
CA LEU A 4 6.41 4.90 -31.59
C LEU A 4 6.23 4.02 -30.34
N PHE A 5 7.28 3.29 -29.95
CA PHE A 5 7.37 2.69 -28.63
C PHE A 5 7.39 3.81 -27.57
N GLY A 6 6.47 3.78 -26.60
CA GLY A 6 6.71 4.42 -25.30
C GLY A 6 5.74 5.48 -24.77
N LYS A 7 4.63 5.83 -25.43
CA LYS A 7 3.61 6.70 -24.78
C LYS A 7 2.67 5.85 -23.91
N ARG A 8 2.99 5.71 -22.61
CA ARG A 8 2.06 5.12 -21.62
C ARG A 8 0.75 5.89 -21.65
N LYS A 9 -0.38 5.20 -21.89
CA LYS A 9 -1.72 5.79 -21.80
C LYS A 9 -1.91 6.43 -20.42
N LYS A 10 -2.39 7.67 -20.37
CA LYS A 10 -2.75 8.33 -19.10
C LYS A 10 -3.84 7.50 -18.40
N LEU A 11 -3.67 7.25 -17.11
CA LEU A 11 -4.69 6.58 -16.29
C LEU A 11 -5.93 7.46 -16.19
N SER A 12 -7.11 6.83 -16.14
CA SER A 12 -8.35 7.55 -15.82
C SER A 12 -8.29 8.13 -14.41
N GLY A 13 -9.06 9.19 -14.16
CA GLY A 13 -9.15 9.81 -12.83
C GLY A 13 -9.48 8.78 -11.76
N ILE A 14 -10.43 7.89 -12.04
CA ILE A 14 -10.83 6.78 -11.16
C ILE A 14 -9.64 5.85 -10.83
N LYS A 15 -8.90 5.37 -11.84
CA LYS A 15 -7.75 4.48 -11.60
C LYS A 15 -6.65 5.17 -10.81
N LYS A 16 -6.44 6.48 -11.04
CA LYS A 16 -5.49 7.28 -10.27
C LYS A 16 -5.92 7.40 -8.80
N ALA A 17 -7.19 7.72 -8.54
CA ALA A 17 -7.74 7.81 -7.18
C ALA A 17 -7.61 6.48 -6.42
N GLN A 18 -7.87 5.34 -7.08
CA GLN A 18 -7.66 4.02 -6.48
C GLN A 18 -6.19 3.76 -6.12
N PHE A 19 -5.25 4.12 -7.01
CA PHE A 19 -3.82 3.96 -6.74
C PHE A 19 -3.36 4.85 -5.59
N ASP A 20 -3.82 6.10 -5.56
CA ASP A 20 -3.49 7.05 -4.51
C ASP A 20 -4.03 6.60 -3.14
N PHE A 21 -5.25 6.04 -3.10
CA PHE A 21 -5.79 5.42 -1.89
C PHE A 21 -4.95 4.24 -1.41
N LYS A 22 -4.63 3.28 -2.29
CA LYS A 22 -3.76 2.14 -1.94
C LYS A 22 -2.40 2.60 -1.41
N ARG A 23 -1.81 3.63 -2.02
CA ARG A 23 -0.52 4.22 -1.59
C ARG A 23 -0.62 4.86 -0.21
N LYS A 24 -1.67 5.65 0.04
CA LYS A 24 -1.91 6.29 1.34
C LYS A 24 -2.15 5.24 2.43
N LEU A 25 -2.97 4.23 2.15
CA LEU A 25 -3.25 3.15 3.08
C LEU A 25 -1.96 2.38 3.41
N HIS A 26 -1.19 1.97 2.39
CA HIS A 26 0.10 1.30 2.57
C HIS A 26 1.04 2.14 3.45
N ARG A 27 1.11 3.47 3.24
CA ARG A 27 1.96 4.34 4.06
C ARG A 27 1.57 4.29 5.54
N LEU A 28 0.28 4.34 5.85
CA LEU A 28 -0.23 4.25 7.23
C LEU A 28 0.15 2.91 7.87
N VAL A 29 -0.15 1.79 7.20
CA VAL A 29 -0.03 0.46 7.83
C VAL A 29 1.38 -0.16 7.75
N SER A 30 2.26 0.34 6.88
CA SER A 30 3.60 -0.24 6.71
C SER A 30 4.58 0.14 7.82
N GLY A 31 4.33 1.23 8.55
CA GLY A 31 5.29 1.80 9.50
C GLY A 31 6.26 2.82 8.90
N VAL A 32 6.16 3.13 7.59
CA VAL A 32 6.98 4.19 6.97
C VAL A 32 6.73 5.55 7.62
N VAL A 33 5.57 5.75 8.22
CA VAL A 33 5.21 6.96 9.00
C VAL A 33 6.13 7.23 10.19
N PHE A 34 6.85 6.22 10.69
CA PHE A 34 7.79 6.36 11.81
C PHE A 34 9.19 6.80 11.37
N LEU A 35 9.44 6.91 10.05
CA LEU A 35 10.72 7.31 9.50
C LEU A 35 10.70 8.78 9.04
N LYS A 36 11.83 9.46 9.18
CA LYS A 36 12.05 10.81 8.66
C LYS A 36 11.98 10.84 7.12
N SER A 37 11.33 11.86 6.57
CA SER A 37 11.38 12.16 5.14
C SER A 37 12.79 12.59 4.73
N GLY A 38 13.28 12.12 3.58
CA GLY A 38 14.57 12.57 3.03
C GLY A 38 15.82 11.87 3.60
N GLY A 39 15.66 10.84 4.43
CA GLY A 39 16.79 10.05 4.96
C GLY A 39 17.60 9.30 3.92
N LYS A 40 18.79 8.82 4.32
CA LYS A 40 19.69 8.02 3.46
C LYS A 40 18.94 6.84 2.83
N ARG A 41 19.17 6.60 1.54
CA ARG A 41 18.49 5.52 0.79
C ARG A 41 18.86 4.11 1.27
N LYS A 42 20.09 3.95 1.76
CA LYS A 42 20.62 2.70 2.34
C LYS A 42 21.06 2.96 3.77
N HIS A 43 20.87 1.99 4.64
CA HIS A 43 21.21 2.06 6.06
C HIS A 43 21.59 0.65 6.55
N HIS A 44 22.39 0.54 7.61
CA HIS A 44 22.74 -0.75 8.20
C HIS A 44 21.80 -1.01 9.37
N CYS A 45 21.13 -2.16 9.37
CA CYS A 45 20.19 -2.49 10.43
C CYS A 45 20.89 -2.49 11.79
N GLY A 46 20.40 -1.69 12.73
CA GLY A 46 20.92 -1.64 14.10
C GLY A 46 20.73 -2.93 14.89
N TYR A 47 19.90 -3.87 14.42
CA TYR A 47 19.65 -5.16 15.06
C TYR A 47 20.57 -6.27 14.51
N CYS A 48 20.70 -6.39 13.18
CA CYS A 48 21.43 -7.52 12.55
C CYS A 48 22.59 -7.09 11.64
N GLY A 49 22.92 -5.81 11.55
CA GLY A 49 24.05 -5.27 10.77
C GLY A 49 23.87 -5.25 9.25
N VAL A 50 22.89 -5.96 8.70
CA VAL A 50 22.68 -6.10 7.25
C VAL A 50 22.38 -4.74 6.62
N ARG A 51 23.00 -4.46 5.46
CA ARG A 51 22.75 -3.26 4.66
C ARG A 51 21.42 -3.38 3.92
N VAL A 52 20.50 -2.47 4.24
CA VAL A 52 19.12 -2.50 3.75
C VAL A 52 18.71 -1.17 3.14
N ARG A 53 17.67 -1.20 2.30
CA ARG A 53 17.05 0.02 1.77
C ARG A 53 16.06 0.55 2.81
N ALA A 54 16.31 1.73 3.37
CA ALA A 54 15.57 2.25 4.53
C ALA A 54 14.04 2.36 4.33
N ARG A 55 13.58 2.62 3.09
CA ARG A 55 12.14 2.71 2.77
C ARG A 55 11.49 1.38 2.42
N HIS A 56 12.27 0.29 2.36
CA HIS A 56 11.75 -1.06 2.13
C HIS A 56 11.71 -1.79 3.47
N LEU A 57 10.58 -1.65 4.16
CA LEU A 57 10.37 -2.22 5.50
C LEU A 57 10.19 -3.74 5.52
N GLN A 58 10.26 -4.41 4.36
CA GLN A 58 10.23 -5.87 4.29
C GLN A 58 11.30 -6.52 5.17
N HIS A 59 12.48 -5.88 5.28
CA HIS A 59 13.52 -6.32 6.18
C HIS A 59 13.08 -6.30 7.65
N VAL A 60 12.44 -5.21 8.09
CA VAL A 60 11.96 -5.03 9.47
C VAL A 60 10.95 -6.12 9.82
N TYR A 61 10.07 -6.47 8.88
CA TYR A 61 9.07 -7.50 9.10
C TYR A 61 9.69 -8.88 9.39
N ASN A 62 10.90 -9.18 8.91
CA ASN A 62 11.56 -10.45 9.19
C ASN A 62 12.01 -10.59 10.64
N HIS A 63 12.17 -9.49 11.39
CA HIS A 63 12.46 -9.52 12.83
C HIS A 63 11.20 -9.72 13.68
N ILE A 64 10.01 -9.67 13.08
CA ILE A 64 8.75 -9.89 13.78
C ILE A 64 8.41 -11.38 13.69
N ALA A 65 8.33 -12.06 14.83
CA ALA A 65 8.01 -13.49 14.87
C ALA A 65 6.56 -13.83 14.44
N LYS A 66 5.66 -12.84 14.41
CA LYS A 66 4.25 -13.03 14.06
C LYS A 66 4.01 -12.76 12.56
N PRO A 67 3.24 -13.62 11.86
CA PRO A 67 2.99 -13.45 10.43
C PRO A 67 2.14 -12.21 10.13
N LEU A 68 2.71 -11.30 9.34
CA LEU A 68 2.08 -10.05 8.93
C LEU A 68 1.16 -10.19 7.72
N TRP A 69 1.36 -11.21 6.90
CA TRP A 69 0.51 -11.56 5.77
C TRP A 69 -0.05 -12.95 6.00
N LYS A 70 -1.34 -13.13 5.75
CA LYS A 70 -2.02 -14.42 5.95
C LYS A 70 -2.85 -14.78 4.73
N CYS A 71 -2.99 -16.07 4.48
CA CYS A 71 -4.01 -16.58 3.56
C CYS A 71 -5.39 -16.45 4.24
N SER A 72 -6.42 -16.12 3.48
CA SER A 72 -7.81 -16.10 3.98
C SER A 72 -8.50 -17.47 3.87
N LEU A 73 -7.88 -18.42 3.15
CA LEU A 73 -8.44 -19.73 2.85
C LEU A 73 -7.83 -20.84 3.70
N CYS A 74 -6.68 -20.59 4.32
CA CYS A 74 -5.98 -21.53 5.19
C CYS A 74 -5.14 -20.78 6.23
N ASP A 75 -4.52 -21.51 7.14
CA ASP A 75 -3.74 -20.94 8.25
C ASP A 75 -2.32 -20.49 7.87
N LEU A 76 -1.94 -20.57 6.59
CA LEU A 76 -0.60 -20.16 6.16
C LEU A 76 -0.42 -18.64 6.33
N GLY A 77 0.62 -18.27 7.08
CA GLY A 77 1.01 -16.88 7.27
C GLY A 77 2.51 -16.69 7.21
N CYS A 78 2.94 -15.57 6.63
CA CYS A 78 4.35 -15.22 6.45
C CYS A 78 4.59 -13.71 6.59
N ASN A 79 5.85 -13.33 6.78
CA ASN A 79 6.26 -11.92 6.83
C ASN A 79 6.42 -11.28 5.45
N ASN A 80 6.41 -12.09 4.39
CA ASN A 80 6.51 -11.63 3.01
C ASN A 80 5.19 -11.81 2.26
N LYS A 81 4.69 -10.71 1.69
CA LYS A 81 3.44 -10.68 0.91
C LYS A 81 3.52 -11.55 -0.33
N ASP A 82 4.66 -11.53 -1.02
CA ASP A 82 4.80 -12.22 -2.30
C ASP A 82 4.83 -13.75 -2.11
N PHE A 83 5.33 -14.20 -0.96
CA PHE A 83 5.30 -15.62 -0.59
C PHE A 83 3.87 -16.12 -0.37
N VAL A 84 3.06 -15.40 0.41
CA VAL A 84 1.65 -15.76 0.61
C VAL A 84 0.89 -15.65 -0.73
N GLY A 85 1.19 -14.64 -1.54
CA GLY A 85 0.62 -14.51 -2.88
C GLY A 85 0.93 -15.68 -3.79
N LEU A 86 2.18 -16.17 -3.80
CA LEU A 86 2.57 -17.36 -4.57
C LEU A 86 1.83 -18.61 -4.06
N HIS A 87 1.81 -18.81 -2.74
CA HIS A 87 1.05 -19.89 -2.11
C HIS A 87 -0.42 -19.87 -2.54
N CYS A 88 -1.08 -18.72 -2.47
CA CYS A 88 -2.48 -18.58 -2.89
C CYS A 88 -2.70 -18.91 -4.38
N LYS A 89 -1.72 -18.63 -5.24
CA LYS A 89 -1.81 -18.99 -6.66
C LYS A 89 -1.68 -20.48 -6.90
N GLN A 90 -0.77 -21.13 -6.19
CA GLN A 90 -0.47 -22.55 -6.33
C GLN A 90 -1.53 -23.43 -5.69
N GLU A 91 -1.88 -23.14 -4.43
CA GLU A 91 -2.76 -23.99 -3.62
C GLU A 91 -4.25 -23.63 -3.77
N HIS A 92 -4.57 -22.43 -4.26
CA HIS A 92 -5.94 -21.91 -4.33
C HIS A 92 -6.31 -21.32 -5.71
N GLN A 93 -5.69 -21.79 -6.79
CA GLN A 93 -6.10 -21.54 -8.18
C GLN A 93 -6.28 -20.05 -8.53
N ASN A 94 -5.38 -19.18 -8.06
CA ASN A 94 -5.40 -17.73 -8.33
C ASN A 94 -6.65 -16.98 -7.84
N GLN A 95 -7.25 -17.36 -6.71
CA GLN A 95 -8.19 -16.45 -6.04
C GLN A 95 -7.42 -15.20 -5.56
N ASP A 96 -7.32 -14.18 -6.43
CA ASP A 96 -6.48 -12.97 -6.36
C ASP A 96 -6.72 -12.07 -5.12
N LYS A 97 -7.69 -12.43 -4.27
CA LYS A 97 -8.08 -11.70 -3.05
C LYS A 97 -7.78 -12.46 -1.75
N SER A 98 -7.07 -13.57 -1.81
CA SER A 98 -6.84 -14.43 -0.64
C SER A 98 -5.68 -13.99 0.28
N VAL A 99 -4.92 -12.93 -0.06
CA VAL A 99 -3.88 -12.39 0.82
C VAL A 99 -4.43 -11.29 1.72
N TYR A 100 -4.47 -11.57 3.02
CA TYR A 100 -4.90 -10.66 4.07
C TYR A 100 -3.70 -9.91 4.67
N ASP A 101 -3.82 -8.58 4.79
CA ASP A 101 -2.84 -7.70 5.45
C ASP A 101 -3.14 -7.62 6.95
N ASN A 102 -2.30 -8.27 7.77
CA ASN A 102 -2.44 -8.30 9.22
C ASN A 102 -1.50 -7.30 9.91
N ARG A 103 -0.75 -6.46 9.18
CA ARG A 103 0.20 -5.49 9.76
C ARG A 103 -0.45 -4.53 10.75
N TRP A 104 -1.71 -4.20 10.52
CA TRP A 104 -2.51 -3.36 11.41
C TRP A 104 -2.45 -3.82 12.87
N ARG A 105 -2.61 -5.13 13.12
CA ARG A 105 -2.61 -5.71 14.48
C ARG A 105 -1.23 -5.68 15.13
N HIS A 106 -0.19 -5.50 14.34
CA HIS A 106 1.21 -5.56 14.77
C HIS A 106 1.91 -4.20 14.68
N LEU A 107 1.18 -3.10 14.51
CA LEU A 107 1.78 -1.76 14.34
C LEU A 107 2.65 -1.31 15.49
N VAL A 108 2.29 -1.67 16.73
CA VAL A 108 3.11 -1.39 17.91
C VAL A 108 4.44 -2.14 17.83
N GLN A 109 4.41 -3.44 17.50
CA GLN A 109 5.63 -4.23 17.32
C GLN A 109 6.47 -3.70 16.15
N ILE A 110 5.84 -3.35 15.03
CA ILE A 110 6.50 -2.73 13.86
C ILE A 110 7.19 -1.43 14.27
N LYS A 111 6.54 -0.59 15.09
CA LYS A 111 7.13 0.67 15.59
C LYS A 111 8.41 0.41 16.38
N GLU A 112 8.38 -0.54 17.32
CA GLU A 112 9.54 -0.85 18.17
C GLU A 112 10.70 -1.46 17.36
N VAL A 113 10.41 -2.40 16.45
CA VAL A 113 11.45 -2.97 15.58
C VAL A 113 12.05 -1.91 14.66
N ILE A 114 11.24 -0.97 14.12
CA ILE A 114 11.76 0.14 13.31
C ILE A 114 12.65 1.06 14.14
N LYS A 115 12.30 1.34 15.39
CA LYS A 115 13.10 2.17 16.31
C LYS A 115 14.49 1.57 16.53
N VAL A 116 14.58 0.24 16.67
CA VAL A 116 15.86 -0.48 16.83
C VAL A 116 16.61 -0.58 15.50
N CYS A 117 15.95 -1.00 14.43
CA CYS A 117 16.58 -1.22 13.12
C CYS A 117 17.11 0.07 12.50
N PHE A 118 16.39 1.18 12.66
CA PHE A 118 16.61 2.44 11.96
C PHE A 118 16.70 3.63 12.92
N ARG A 119 17.48 3.50 14.00
CA ARG A 119 17.64 4.53 15.05
C ARG A 119 17.85 5.95 14.48
N ASP A 120 18.80 6.11 13.55
CA ASP A 120 19.14 7.43 12.99
C ASP A 120 18.00 8.05 12.15
N LEU A 121 17.19 7.19 11.53
CA LEU A 121 16.11 7.58 10.63
C LEU A 121 14.76 7.65 11.34
N TYR A 122 14.67 7.17 12.58
CA TYR A 122 13.44 7.17 13.36
C TYR A 122 13.03 8.61 13.72
N LYS A 123 11.72 8.88 13.64
CA LYS A 123 11.12 10.16 14.00
C LYS A 123 10.50 10.07 15.39
N GLU A 124 10.90 10.95 16.31
CA GLU A 124 10.21 11.17 17.58
C GLU A 124 9.58 12.57 17.65
N PRO A 125 8.36 12.70 18.23
CA PRO A 125 7.46 11.61 18.64
C PRO A 125 6.77 10.92 17.45
N ALA A 126 6.64 9.59 17.51
CA ALA A 126 5.94 8.77 16.53
C ALA A 126 4.64 8.18 17.11
N ARG A 127 3.50 8.65 16.58
CA ARG A 127 2.16 8.13 16.88
C ARG A 127 1.84 6.90 16.04
N VAL A 128 1.33 5.85 16.67
CA VAL A 128 0.76 4.69 15.96
C VAL A 128 -0.57 5.12 15.30
N PRO A 129 -0.76 4.85 14.00
CA PRO A 129 -2.04 5.12 13.35
C PRO A 129 -3.19 4.40 14.06
N THR A 130 -4.33 5.07 14.16
CA THR A 130 -5.56 4.62 14.83
C THR A 130 -6.61 4.19 13.82
N VAL A 131 -7.63 3.46 14.29
CA VAL A 131 -8.75 3.03 13.42
C VAL A 131 -9.42 4.25 12.78
N GLY A 132 -9.49 5.38 13.51
CA GLY A 132 -10.00 6.66 13.01
C GLY A 132 -9.27 7.14 11.75
N ASP A 133 -7.94 7.06 11.73
CA ASP A 133 -7.12 7.49 10.58
C ASP A 133 -7.43 6.68 9.31
N ILE A 134 -7.69 5.37 9.48
CA ILE A 134 -8.09 4.49 8.36
C ILE A 134 -9.49 4.82 7.88
N LEU A 135 -10.43 5.03 8.81
CA LEU A 135 -11.81 5.36 8.47
C LEU A 135 -11.90 6.70 7.75
N GLU A 136 -11.15 7.70 8.21
CA GLU A 136 -11.03 8.99 7.55
C GLU A 136 -10.46 8.86 6.13
N LEU A 137 -9.40 8.08 5.96
CA LEU A 137 -8.84 7.82 4.64
C LEU A 137 -9.83 7.10 3.70
N LYS A 138 -10.61 6.15 4.23
CA LYS A 138 -11.66 5.45 3.47
C LYS A 138 -12.78 6.40 3.06
N ARG A 139 -13.25 7.28 3.96
CA ARG A 139 -14.25 8.31 3.66
C ARG A 139 -13.77 9.26 2.57
N ALA A 140 -12.57 9.84 2.73
CA ALA A 140 -12.00 10.74 1.74
C ALA A 140 -11.84 10.07 0.36
N HIS A 141 -11.49 8.78 0.32
CA HIS A 141 -11.45 8.02 -0.93
C HIS A 141 -12.83 7.84 -1.54
N PHE A 142 -13.84 7.48 -0.74
CA PHE A 142 -15.22 7.35 -1.19
C PHE A 142 -15.73 8.66 -1.80
N ASP A 143 -15.55 9.80 -1.11
CA ASP A 143 -16.00 11.10 -1.60
C ASP A 143 -15.33 11.49 -2.92
N THR A 144 -14.02 11.20 -3.04
CA THR A 144 -13.26 11.43 -4.28
C THR A 144 -13.80 10.57 -5.43
N MET A 145 -14.09 9.29 -5.15
CA MET A 145 -14.61 8.35 -6.15
C MET A 145 -16.00 8.74 -6.62
N SER A 146 -16.89 9.13 -5.70
CA SER A 146 -18.26 9.56 -6.02
C SER A 146 -18.26 10.77 -6.95
N LYS A 147 -17.42 11.79 -6.67
CA LYS A 147 -17.28 12.97 -7.53
C LYS A 147 -16.81 12.60 -8.94
N LEU A 148 -15.78 11.76 -9.04
CA LEU A 148 -15.23 11.33 -10.34
C LEU A 148 -16.21 10.51 -11.17
N LEU A 149 -16.99 9.64 -10.51
CA LEU A 149 -18.03 8.86 -11.19
C LEU A 149 -19.13 9.76 -11.73
N GLU A 150 -19.54 10.78 -10.97
CA GLU A 150 -20.56 11.72 -11.40
C GLU A 150 -20.08 12.60 -12.57
N GLU A 151 -18.83 13.08 -12.51
CA GLU A 151 -18.21 13.77 -13.65
C GLU A 151 -18.16 12.91 -14.92
N ASP A 152 -17.83 11.62 -14.79
CA ASP A 152 -17.77 10.72 -15.93
C ASP A 152 -19.15 10.41 -16.50
N LYS A 153 -20.20 10.29 -15.66
CA LYS A 153 -21.60 10.21 -16.11
C LYS A 153 -22.02 11.47 -16.87
N ASN A 154 -21.76 12.65 -16.32
CA ASN A 154 -22.11 13.93 -16.96
C ASN A 154 -21.45 14.08 -18.33
N LYS A 155 -20.19 13.65 -18.47
CA LYS A 155 -19.49 13.63 -19.77
C LYS A 155 -20.11 12.66 -20.77
N ILE A 156 -20.64 11.52 -20.31
CA ILE A 156 -21.32 10.55 -21.18
C ILE A 156 -22.66 11.11 -21.66
N VAL A 157 -23.46 11.66 -20.76
CA VAL A 157 -24.75 12.30 -21.08
C VAL A 157 -24.55 13.44 -22.07
N ALA A 158 -23.63 14.37 -21.79
CA ALA A 158 -23.34 15.48 -22.69
C ALA A 158 -22.83 15.04 -24.09
N ARG A 159 -22.16 13.88 -24.19
CA ARG A 159 -21.76 13.31 -25.48
C ARG A 159 -22.93 12.68 -26.23
N ALA A 160 -23.87 12.08 -25.52
CA ALA A 160 -25.08 11.50 -26.12
C ALA A 160 -26.00 12.60 -26.66
N GLU A 161 -26.22 13.67 -25.87
CA GLU A 161 -27.02 14.83 -26.29
C GLU A 161 -26.49 15.49 -27.56
N ARG A 162 -25.16 15.70 -27.64
CA ARG A 162 -24.51 16.25 -28.86
C ARG A 162 -24.64 15.35 -30.09
N LYS A 163 -24.84 14.04 -29.92
CA LYS A 163 -25.04 13.11 -31.03
C LYS A 163 -26.49 13.09 -31.50
N ASN A 164 -27.45 13.33 -30.60
CA ASN A 164 -28.88 13.40 -30.94
C ASN A 164 -29.28 14.72 -31.61
N GLN A 165 -28.43 15.76 -31.53
CA GLN A 165 -28.63 17.06 -32.19
C GLN A 165 -27.99 17.14 -33.59
N LYS A 166 -27.42 16.06 -34.10
CA LYS A 166 -26.84 15.94 -35.45
C LYS A 166 -27.59 14.88 -36.23
#